data_AF-A0ABD6I633-F1
#
_entry.id   AF-A0ABD6I633-F1
#
_cell.length_a   1.000
_cell.length_b   1.000
_cell.length_c   1.000
_cell.angle_alpha   90.00
_cell.angle_beta   90.00
_cell.angle_gamma   90.00
#
_symmetry.space_group_name_H-M   'P 1'
#
loop_
_entity.id
_entity.type
_entity.pdbx_description
1 polymer ?
#
loop_
_entity_poly.entity_id
_entity_poly.type
_entity_poly.pdbx_seq_one_letter_code
_entity_poly.pdbx_strand_id
1 'polypeptide(L)'
;MSNLATVTQLRPAERPVERRVAEIEDGYTRLANALYDELIGADLTKNQSKVAHAICRKTYGFGKKIDRISDSQLAQLTRLPRQKVNKAKNELITMKVILREGSQIGPNKNISEWKIEGCYYHGDNVTALVTKIVTKTVTNLSPKQSHTKETIQKKEINNTQTHEVGLSGEEKLTPRQKGTNPRARKTNPRSQLPEFDRERFKSTWNCKAEKYGIPTIRSITTTTEAGIKRLWQSYLKQCKELGREPKDPDTILNGYIEHGYTPTRWSCGENPDGKKYGIDTALRQEKIDQILGADS
;
A
#
# COMPACT_ATOMS: atom_id res chain seq x y z
N MET A 1 46.61 2.67 -61.99
CA MET A 1 45.49 1.89 -61.44
C MET A 1 45.42 2.13 -59.95
N SER A 2 44.48 2.95 -59.47
CA SER A 2 44.31 3.25 -58.05
C SER A 2 43.41 2.21 -57.40
N ASN A 3 43.97 1.39 -56.51
CA ASN A 3 43.22 0.43 -55.71
C ASN A 3 42.48 1.18 -54.59
N LEU A 4 41.16 1.29 -54.70
CA LEU A 4 40.29 1.80 -53.64
C LEU A 4 39.94 0.65 -52.68
N ALA A 5 40.48 0.69 -51.46
CA ALA A 5 40.05 -0.19 -50.39
C ALA A 5 38.81 0.41 -49.70
N THR A 6 37.67 -0.26 -49.84
CA THR A 6 36.41 0.11 -49.19
C THR A 6 36.47 -0.27 -47.71
N VAL A 7 36.62 0.72 -46.82
CA VAL A 7 36.56 0.52 -45.37
C VAL A 7 35.10 0.40 -44.94
N THR A 8 34.65 -0.81 -44.64
CA THR A 8 33.31 -1.05 -44.09
C THR A 8 33.34 -0.80 -42.58
N GLN A 9 32.69 0.27 -42.11
CA GLN A 9 32.54 0.51 -40.67
C GLN A 9 31.50 -0.44 -40.09
N LEU A 10 31.97 -1.49 -39.40
CA LEU A 10 31.13 -2.39 -38.62
C LEU A 10 30.68 -1.68 -37.33
N ARG A 11 29.54 -0.98 -37.39
CA ARG A 11 28.88 -0.46 -36.18
C ARG A 11 28.30 -1.66 -35.39
N PRO A 12 28.65 -1.85 -34.11
CA PRO A 12 28.05 -2.91 -33.30
C PRO A 12 26.54 -2.68 -33.21
N ALA A 13 25.74 -3.73 -33.43
CA ALA A 13 24.30 -3.67 -33.28
C ALA A 13 23.96 -3.42 -31.81
N GLU A 14 23.52 -2.20 -31.49
CA GLU A 14 23.01 -1.83 -30.17
C GLU A 14 21.72 -2.62 -29.92
N ARG A 15 21.81 -3.68 -29.12
CA ARG A 15 20.61 -4.40 -28.68
C ARG A 15 19.86 -3.49 -27.70
N PRO A 16 18.55 -3.26 -27.89
CA PRO A 16 17.78 -2.48 -26.94
C PRO A 16 17.86 -3.17 -25.57
N VAL A 17 18.45 -2.47 -24.59
CA VAL A 17 18.43 -2.92 -23.19
C VAL A 17 17.00 -2.70 -22.70
N GLU A 18 16.20 -3.76 -22.66
CA GLU A 18 14.84 -3.70 -22.14
C GLU A 18 14.88 -3.11 -20.72
N ARG A 19 14.26 -1.94 -20.55
CA ARG A 19 14.15 -1.26 -19.27
C ARG A 19 13.19 -2.04 -18.38
N ARG A 20 13.72 -3.01 -17.61
CA ARG A 20 12.91 -3.77 -16.65
C ARG A 20 12.53 -2.89 -15.46
N VAL A 21 11.32 -2.36 -15.48
CA VAL A 21 10.69 -1.68 -14.34
C VAL A 21 10.01 -2.74 -13.48
N ALA A 22 10.16 -2.66 -12.15
CA ALA A 22 9.44 -3.54 -11.24
C ALA A 22 8.03 -3.00 -11.03
N GLU A 23 7.02 -3.70 -11.55
CA GLU A 23 5.62 -3.32 -11.41
C GLU A 23 4.96 -4.12 -10.28
N ILE A 24 3.93 -3.57 -9.64
CA ILE A 24 3.20 -4.29 -8.58
C ILE A 24 2.48 -5.51 -9.16
N GLU A 25 2.16 -5.47 -10.46
CA GLU A 25 1.55 -6.57 -11.22
C GLU A 25 2.45 -7.80 -11.34
N ASP A 26 3.78 -7.63 -11.25
CA ASP A 26 4.76 -8.74 -11.17
C ASP A 26 4.71 -9.50 -9.82
N GLY A 27 3.80 -9.09 -8.94
CA GLY A 27 3.55 -9.68 -7.63
C GLY A 27 4.36 -9.03 -6.51
N TYR A 28 3.87 -9.23 -5.28
CA TYR A 28 4.48 -8.67 -4.08
C TYR A 28 4.62 -9.73 -2.98
N THR A 29 5.54 -9.50 -2.04
CA THR A 29 5.71 -10.36 -0.87
C THR A 29 4.90 -9.78 0.29
N ARG A 30 3.85 -10.47 0.71
CA ARG A 30 3.03 -10.05 1.85
C ARG A 30 3.73 -10.43 3.17
N LEU A 31 4.48 -9.49 3.71
CA LEU A 31 5.17 -9.61 5.01
C LEU A 31 4.53 -8.65 6.01
N ALA A 32 4.38 -9.07 7.27
CA ALA A 32 3.90 -8.19 8.33
C ALA A 32 4.91 -7.05 8.53
N ASN A 33 4.45 -5.80 8.54
CA ASN A 33 5.32 -4.63 8.68
C ASN A 33 6.20 -4.73 9.93
N ALA A 34 5.62 -5.10 11.08
CA ALA A 34 6.36 -5.29 12.32
C ALA A 34 7.52 -6.30 12.16
N LEU A 35 7.28 -7.44 11.52
CA LEU A 35 8.35 -8.42 11.27
C LEU A 35 9.42 -7.88 10.31
N TYR A 36 9.02 -7.06 9.34
CA TYR A 36 9.96 -6.48 8.39
C TYR A 36 10.78 -5.34 9.00
N ASP A 37 10.16 -4.51 9.84
CA ASP A 37 10.80 -3.42 10.56
C ASP A 37 11.89 -3.95 11.50
N GLU A 38 11.58 -5.04 12.23
CA GLU A 38 12.56 -5.71 13.10
C GLU A 38 13.68 -6.37 12.29
N LEU A 39 13.38 -6.92 11.12
CA LEU A 39 14.41 -7.45 10.22
C LEU A 39 15.34 -6.35 9.68
N ILE A 40 14.82 -5.13 9.50
CA ILE A 40 15.60 -3.96 9.08
C ILE A 40 16.43 -3.41 10.25
N GLY A 41 15.85 -3.35 11.45
CA GLY A 41 16.51 -2.83 12.65
C GLY A 41 17.53 -3.79 13.27
N ALA A 42 17.45 -5.08 12.95
CA ALA A 42 18.38 -6.09 13.43
C ALA A 42 19.81 -5.87 12.89
N ASP A 43 20.80 -5.97 13.79
CA ASP A 43 22.24 -5.91 13.47
C ASP A 43 22.74 -7.19 12.78
N LEU A 44 22.14 -7.50 11.63
CA LEU A 44 22.55 -8.62 10.79
C LEU A 44 23.71 -8.21 9.90
N THR A 45 24.68 -9.11 9.73
CA THR A 45 25.70 -8.93 8.70
C THR A 45 25.04 -8.86 7.32
N LYS A 46 25.71 -8.23 6.35
CA LYS A 46 25.22 -8.13 4.96
C LYS A 46 24.79 -9.48 4.36
N ASN A 47 25.51 -10.55 4.68
CA ASN A 47 25.18 -11.89 4.18
C ASN A 47 23.96 -12.48 4.90
N GLN A 48 23.86 -12.30 6.22
CA GLN A 48 22.70 -12.71 7.02
C GLN A 48 21.43 -11.98 6.54
N SER A 49 21.47 -10.65 6.41
CA SER A 49 20.33 -9.86 5.92
C SER A 49 19.87 -10.34 4.54
N LYS A 50 20.79 -10.53 3.59
CA LYS A 50 20.48 -11.09 2.26
C LYS A 50 19.77 -12.45 2.34
N VAL A 51 20.30 -13.36 3.17
CA VAL A 51 19.74 -14.71 3.33
C VAL A 51 18.37 -14.65 4.01
N ALA A 52 18.18 -13.80 5.01
CA ALA A 52 16.91 -13.63 5.70
C ALA A 52 15.82 -13.10 4.74
N HIS A 53 16.11 -12.04 3.98
CA HIS A 53 15.20 -11.53 2.95
C HIS A 53 14.89 -12.57 1.87
N ALA A 54 15.89 -13.37 1.46
CA ALA A 54 15.69 -14.45 0.50
C ALA A 54 14.73 -15.51 1.02
N ILE A 55 14.85 -15.88 2.30
CA ILE A 55 13.95 -16.84 2.95
C ILE A 55 12.54 -16.26 3.08
N CYS A 56 12.38 -14.99 3.45
CA CYS A 56 11.08 -14.30 3.44
C CYS A 56 10.45 -14.31 2.04
N ARG A 57 11.23 -14.05 0.98
CA ARG A 57 10.73 -14.07 -0.40
C ARG A 57 10.33 -15.48 -0.87
N LYS A 58 11.03 -16.51 -0.42
CA LYS A 58 10.77 -17.92 -0.77
C LYS A 58 9.68 -18.58 0.08
N THR A 59 9.30 -17.97 1.20
CA THR A 59 8.19 -18.42 2.06
C THR A 59 6.95 -17.56 1.81
N TYR A 60 6.88 -16.37 2.41
CA TYR A 60 5.74 -15.47 2.31
C TYR A 60 5.48 -14.98 0.89
N GLY A 61 6.51 -14.87 0.07
CA GLY A 61 6.34 -14.54 -1.35
C GLY A 61 5.67 -15.64 -2.18
N PHE A 62 5.40 -16.81 -1.58
CA PHE A 62 4.57 -17.90 -2.12
C PHE A 62 3.36 -18.20 -1.21
N GLY A 63 3.05 -17.32 -0.26
CA GLY A 63 1.94 -17.48 0.67
C GLY A 63 2.15 -18.52 1.79
N LYS A 64 3.37 -19.03 1.97
CA LYS A 64 3.70 -20.05 2.99
C LYS A 64 4.41 -19.44 4.20
N LYS A 65 4.19 -20.01 5.40
CA LYS A 65 4.89 -19.60 6.64
C LYS A 65 6.31 -20.16 6.71
N ILE A 66 6.47 -21.43 6.36
CA ILE A 66 7.72 -22.18 6.28
C ILE A 66 7.75 -22.90 4.93
N ASP A 67 8.94 -23.14 4.38
CA ASP A 67 9.08 -23.93 3.16
C ASP A 67 10.40 -24.72 3.15
N ARG A 68 10.47 -25.76 2.33
CA ARG A 68 11.70 -26.50 2.10
C ARG A 68 12.52 -25.76 1.04
N ILE A 69 13.56 -25.06 1.48
CA ILE A 69 14.40 -24.24 0.60
C ILE A 69 15.82 -24.82 0.57
N SER A 70 16.35 -25.07 -0.63
CA SER A 70 17.72 -25.55 -0.77
C SER A 70 18.74 -24.41 -0.70
N ASP A 71 19.94 -24.72 -0.19
CA ASP A 71 21.04 -23.74 -0.14
C ASP A 71 21.43 -23.23 -1.53
N SER A 72 21.26 -24.06 -2.57
CA SER A 72 21.51 -23.69 -3.97
C SER A 72 20.53 -22.63 -4.47
N GLN A 73 19.25 -22.74 -4.11
CA GLN A 73 18.24 -21.73 -4.44
C GLN A 73 18.54 -20.40 -3.73
N LEU A 74 18.94 -20.46 -2.46
CA LEU A 74 19.33 -19.26 -1.70
C LEU A 74 20.60 -18.63 -2.26
N ALA A 75 21.60 -19.43 -2.65
CA ALA A 75 22.83 -18.94 -3.28
C ALA A 75 22.54 -18.19 -4.59
N GLN A 76 21.68 -18.74 -5.44
CA GLN A 76 21.24 -18.09 -6.67
C GLN A 76 20.52 -16.76 -6.41
N LEU A 77 19.58 -16.74 -5.45
CA LEU A 77 18.78 -15.54 -5.17
C LEU A 77 19.63 -14.42 -4.51
N THR A 78 20.50 -14.78 -3.57
CA THR A 78 21.34 -13.81 -2.83
C THR A 78 22.60 -13.38 -3.57
N ARG A 79 22.96 -14.13 -4.63
CA ARG A 79 24.23 -14.02 -5.37
C ARG A 79 25.43 -14.17 -4.43
N LEU A 80 25.38 -15.20 -3.59
CA LEU A 80 26.43 -15.54 -2.63
C LEU A 80 26.91 -16.98 -2.86
N PRO A 81 28.19 -17.28 -2.60
CA PRO A 81 28.67 -18.66 -2.58
C PRO A 81 27.90 -19.51 -1.56
N ARG A 82 27.61 -20.77 -1.91
CA ARG A 82 26.82 -21.68 -1.07
C ARG A 82 27.36 -21.82 0.36
N GLN A 83 28.67 -21.80 0.54
CA GLN A 83 29.32 -21.85 1.86
C GLN A 83 28.94 -20.64 2.73
N LYS A 84 28.91 -19.42 2.15
CA LYS A 84 28.52 -18.20 2.87
C LYS A 84 27.04 -18.20 3.21
N VAL A 85 26.20 -18.72 2.31
CA VAL A 85 24.77 -18.91 2.58
C VAL A 85 24.55 -19.89 3.72
N ASN A 86 25.22 -21.04 3.71
CA ASN A 86 25.06 -22.06 4.74
C ASN A 86 25.50 -21.52 6.11
N LYS A 87 26.65 -20.85 6.18
CA LYS A 87 27.12 -20.16 7.40
C LYS A 87 26.08 -19.15 7.90
N ALA A 88 25.67 -18.21 7.05
CA ALA A 88 24.69 -17.17 7.43
C ALA A 88 23.33 -17.76 7.85
N LYS A 89 22.86 -18.80 7.16
CA LYS A 89 21.62 -19.50 7.51
C LYS A 89 21.70 -20.13 8.91
N ASN A 90 22.80 -20.80 9.25
CA ASN A 90 22.96 -21.43 10.55
C ASN A 90 23.10 -20.40 11.67
N GLU A 91 23.80 -19.29 11.42
CA GLU A 91 23.87 -18.15 12.34
C GLU A 91 22.47 -17.58 12.60
N LEU A 92 21.66 -17.34 11.56
CA LEU A 92 20.29 -16.84 11.70
C LEU A 92 19.37 -17.79 12.49
N ILE A 93 19.56 -19.12 12.34
CA ILE A 93 18.84 -20.11 13.14
C ILE A 93 19.29 -20.05 14.61
N THR A 94 20.59 -19.90 14.85
CA THR A 94 21.16 -19.77 16.20
C THR A 94 20.65 -18.51 16.90
N MET A 95 20.56 -17.41 16.16
CA MET A 95 19.98 -16.13 16.59
C MET A 95 18.45 -16.15 16.66
N LYS A 96 17.80 -17.29 16.35
CA LYS A 96 16.34 -17.45 16.32
C LYS A 96 15.58 -16.47 15.42
N VAL A 97 16.27 -15.81 14.49
CA VAL A 97 15.63 -14.98 13.44
C VAL A 97 14.88 -15.87 12.45
N ILE A 98 15.36 -17.09 12.25
CA ILE A 98 14.76 -18.10 11.37
C ILE A 98 14.48 -19.36 12.18
N LEU A 99 13.27 -19.87 12.05
CA LEU A 99 12.88 -21.16 12.61
C LEU A 99 13.14 -22.27 11.60
N ARG A 100 13.57 -23.41 12.13
CA ARG A 100 13.74 -24.64 11.36
C ARG A 100 12.82 -25.70 11.95
N GLU A 101 11.91 -26.19 11.13
CA GLU A 101 11.01 -27.29 11.45
C GLU A 101 11.37 -28.46 10.52
N GLY A 102 12.14 -29.42 11.06
CA GLY A 102 12.69 -30.54 10.28
C GLY A 102 13.57 -30.08 9.10
N SER A 103 13.07 -30.26 7.88
CA SER A 103 13.74 -29.85 6.64
C SER A 103 13.27 -28.51 6.08
N GLN A 104 12.26 -27.91 6.71
CA GLN A 104 11.67 -26.63 6.31
C GLN A 104 12.24 -25.50 7.16
N ILE A 105 12.31 -24.31 6.57
CA ILE A 105 12.79 -23.09 7.22
C ILE A 105 11.83 -21.93 6.92
N GLY A 106 11.72 -21.01 7.86
CA GLY A 106 10.96 -19.79 7.69
C GLY A 106 11.30 -18.73 8.74
N PRO A 107 10.96 -17.46 8.48
CA PRO A 107 11.24 -16.38 9.43
C PRO A 107 10.43 -16.55 10.73
N ASN A 108 11.08 -16.28 11.86
CA ASN A 108 10.45 -16.34 13.17
C ASN A 108 9.54 -15.13 13.39
N LYS A 109 8.26 -15.35 13.67
CA LYS A 109 7.29 -14.28 13.97
C LYS A 109 7.43 -13.72 15.38
N ASN A 110 7.93 -14.51 16.32
CA ASN A 110 8.08 -14.12 17.72
C ASN A 110 9.41 -13.37 17.87
N ILE A 111 9.37 -12.05 17.65
CA ILE A 111 10.55 -11.16 17.70
C ILE A 111 11.25 -11.24 19.07
N SER A 112 10.48 -11.40 20.15
CA SER A 112 11.01 -11.51 21.52
C SER A 112 11.96 -12.70 21.73
N GLU A 113 11.92 -13.71 20.86
CA GLU A 113 12.80 -14.86 20.96
C GLU A 113 14.15 -14.65 20.26
N TRP A 114 14.30 -13.56 19.50
CA TRP A 114 15.51 -13.31 18.70
C TRP A 114 16.70 -13.04 19.62
N LYS A 115 17.79 -13.76 19.40
CA LYS A 115 19.03 -13.67 20.15
C LYS A 115 20.09 -13.02 19.27
N ILE A 116 19.97 -11.72 19.09
CA ILE A 116 20.93 -10.93 18.29
C ILE A 116 21.90 -10.27 19.26
N GLU A 117 23.14 -10.76 19.29
CA GLU A 117 24.19 -10.12 20.08
C GLU A 117 24.47 -8.72 19.50
N GLY A 118 24.18 -7.68 20.28
CA GLY A 118 24.35 -6.28 19.88
C GLY A 118 23.06 -5.46 19.80
N CYS A 119 21.87 -6.10 19.77
CA CYS A 119 20.59 -5.41 19.54
C CYS A 119 19.98 -4.71 20.77
N TYR A 120 20.79 -4.28 21.73
CA TYR A 120 20.33 -3.29 22.68
C TYR A 120 20.58 -1.94 22.03
N TYR A 121 19.51 -1.20 21.74
CA TYR A 121 19.56 0.25 21.59
C TYR A 121 20.22 0.87 22.83
N HIS A 122 21.55 0.79 22.92
CA HIS A 122 22.33 1.65 23.79
C HIS A 122 22.31 2.98 23.05
N GLY A 123 21.44 3.90 23.48
CA GLY A 123 21.53 5.29 23.07
C GLY A 123 22.99 5.72 23.18
N ASP A 124 23.55 6.12 22.05
CA ASP A 124 24.82 6.83 21.87
C ASP A 124 25.88 6.62 22.97
N ASN A 125 26.53 5.46 23.00
CA ASN A 125 27.86 5.36 23.61
C ASN A 125 28.91 5.40 22.51
N VAL A 126 29.24 6.63 22.08
CA VAL A 126 30.46 6.89 21.33
C VAL A 126 31.65 6.50 22.22
N THR A 127 32.45 5.52 21.81
CA THR A 127 33.70 5.20 22.50
C THR A 127 34.64 6.41 22.41
N ALA A 128 35.11 6.90 23.55
CA ALA A 128 35.88 8.15 23.70
C ALA A 128 37.16 8.24 22.85
N LEU A 129 37.61 7.12 22.28
CA LEU A 129 38.77 7.03 21.39
C LEU A 129 38.46 7.54 19.98
N VAL A 130 37.23 7.34 19.49
CA VAL A 130 36.80 7.73 18.14
C VAL A 130 36.52 9.23 18.07
N THR A 131 36.05 9.85 19.16
CA THR A 131 35.76 11.29 19.23
C THR A 131 36.98 12.17 19.03
N LYS A 132 38.15 11.82 19.60
CA LYS A 132 39.37 12.65 19.48
C LYS A 132 39.91 12.72 18.05
N ILE A 133 39.71 11.68 17.25
CA ILE A 133 40.18 11.60 15.86
C ILE A 133 39.23 12.37 14.94
N VAL A 134 37.91 12.26 15.17
CA VAL A 134 36.87 12.86 14.33
C VAL A 134 36.76 14.39 14.53
N THR A 135 37.03 14.91 15.73
CA THR A 135 36.92 16.35 16.02
C THR A 135 37.95 17.23 15.29
N LYS A 136 39.04 16.67 14.75
CA LYS A 136 40.06 17.47 14.03
C LYS A 136 39.82 17.57 12.52
N THR A 137 39.13 16.60 11.92
CA THR A 137 38.94 16.52 10.47
C THR A 137 37.60 17.05 9.98
N VAL A 138 36.54 17.01 10.81
CA VAL A 138 35.17 17.27 10.35
C VAL A 138 34.73 18.74 10.50
N THR A 139 35.46 19.57 11.25
CA THR A 139 35.11 20.99 11.44
C THR A 139 35.30 21.85 10.19
N ASN A 140 36.01 21.38 9.15
CA ASN A 140 36.35 22.20 7.99
C ASN A 140 35.45 22.01 6.74
N LEU A 141 34.50 21.05 6.69
CA LEU A 141 33.91 20.66 5.39
C LEU A 141 32.41 20.30 5.35
N SER A 142 31.54 20.67 6.29
CA SER A 142 30.12 20.29 6.17
C SER A 142 29.12 21.46 6.32
N PRO A 143 28.43 21.85 5.24
CA PRO A 143 27.25 22.70 5.33
C PRO A 143 26.07 21.92 5.94
N LYS A 144 25.36 22.58 6.87
CA LYS A 144 24.17 22.03 7.53
C LYS A 144 23.06 21.80 6.49
N GLN A 145 22.72 20.53 6.26
CA GLN A 145 21.53 20.16 5.51
C GLN A 145 20.70 19.19 6.35
N SER A 146 19.80 19.73 7.15
CA SER A 146 18.88 18.96 7.98
C SER A 146 17.59 18.69 7.20
N HIS A 147 17.35 17.43 6.86
CA HIS A 147 16.06 16.95 6.38
C HIS A 147 15.55 15.88 7.35
N THR A 148 14.87 16.30 8.40
CA THR A 148 14.20 15.39 9.35
C THR A 148 12.79 15.09 8.84
N LYS A 149 12.60 13.94 8.21
CA LYS A 149 11.28 13.31 8.15
C LYS A 149 11.13 12.48 9.42
N GLU A 150 10.30 12.94 10.34
CA GLU A 150 9.94 12.18 11.53
C GLU A 150 9.00 11.02 11.17
N THR A 151 9.38 9.82 11.58
CA THR A 151 8.58 8.59 11.47
C THR A 151 7.74 8.46 12.74
N ILE A 152 6.44 8.75 12.66
CA ILE A 152 5.51 8.63 13.78
C ILE A 152 5.03 7.17 13.90
N GLN A 153 5.47 6.47 14.94
CA GLN A 153 4.98 5.16 15.34
C GLN A 153 3.60 5.29 16.01
N LYS A 154 2.58 4.57 15.52
CA LYS A 154 1.30 4.40 16.23
C LYS A 154 1.48 3.29 17.27
N LYS A 155 1.46 3.63 18.56
CA LYS A 155 1.25 2.65 19.64
C LYS A 155 -0.25 2.41 19.78
N GLU A 156 -0.69 1.16 19.62
CA GLU A 156 -1.99 0.69 20.08
C GLU A 156 -1.94 0.57 21.61
N ILE A 157 -2.81 1.28 22.30
CA ILE A 157 -3.07 1.07 23.73
C ILE A 157 -4.38 0.29 23.82
N ASN A 158 -4.28 -0.95 24.29
CA ASN A 158 -5.41 -1.70 24.81
C ASN A 158 -5.85 -1.06 26.12
N ASN A 159 -7.14 -0.76 26.29
CA ASN A 159 -7.72 -0.68 27.64
C ASN A 159 -9.17 -1.13 27.65
N THR A 160 -9.41 -2.14 28.47
CA THR A 160 -10.71 -2.71 28.83
C THR A 160 -11.36 -1.85 29.91
N GLN A 161 -12.62 -1.47 29.68
CA GLN A 161 -13.75 -1.17 30.60
C GLN A 161 -13.61 -0.32 31.89
N THR A 162 -14.69 0.46 32.11
CA THR A 162 -15.29 1.02 33.34
C THR A 162 -14.58 2.14 34.11
N HIS A 163 -15.03 3.39 33.95
CA HIS A 163 -15.93 4.09 34.89
C HIS A 163 -16.23 5.52 34.39
N GLU A 164 -17.46 5.97 34.57
CA GLU A 164 -17.92 7.34 34.31
C GLU A 164 -17.27 8.34 35.28
N VAL A 165 -16.65 9.42 34.77
CA VAL A 165 -16.73 10.77 35.36
C VAL A 165 -16.44 11.80 34.25
N GLY A 166 -17.35 12.74 34.02
CA GLY A 166 -17.16 13.83 33.07
C GLY A 166 -16.11 14.84 33.56
N LEU A 167 -15.24 15.28 32.65
CA LEU A 167 -14.42 16.48 32.79
C LEU A 167 -14.23 17.10 31.39
N SER A 168 -14.86 18.26 31.24
CA SER A 168 -14.66 19.20 30.15
C SER A 168 -13.20 19.60 30.03
N GLY A 169 -12.58 19.34 28.89
CA GLY A 169 -11.28 19.87 28.51
C GLY A 169 -11.23 20.04 27.01
N GLU A 170 -11.14 21.29 26.55
CA GLU A 170 -10.92 21.63 25.14
C GLU A 170 -9.59 21.04 24.67
N GLU A 171 -9.66 19.87 24.04
CA GLU A 171 -8.52 19.23 23.40
C GLU A 171 -8.15 20.05 22.15
N LYS A 172 -7.05 20.80 22.21
CA LYS A 172 -6.52 21.52 21.04
C LYS A 172 -6.09 20.52 19.97
N LEU A 173 -7.00 20.25 19.04
CA LEU A 173 -6.78 19.39 17.88
C LEU A 173 -5.52 19.81 17.12
N THR A 174 -4.65 18.84 16.87
CA THR A 174 -3.43 19.03 16.10
C THR A 174 -3.77 19.42 14.64
N PRO A 175 -2.86 20.09 13.90
CA PRO A 175 -3.07 20.44 12.49
C PRO A 175 -3.45 19.24 11.60
N ARG A 176 -3.10 18.01 12.01
CA ARG A 176 -3.46 16.76 11.33
C ARG A 176 -4.93 16.38 11.53
N GLN A 177 -5.50 16.64 12.70
CA GLN A 177 -6.93 16.48 12.97
C GLN A 177 -7.76 17.61 12.33
N LYS A 178 -7.18 18.80 12.15
CA LYS A 178 -7.77 19.92 11.39
C LYS A 178 -7.60 19.82 9.86
N GLY A 179 -6.97 18.78 9.33
CA GLY A 179 -6.82 18.58 7.88
C GLY A 179 -5.86 19.56 7.16
N THR A 180 -4.94 20.22 7.87
CA THR A 180 -4.11 21.32 7.32
C THR A 180 -2.69 20.93 6.86
N ASN A 181 -2.34 19.64 6.76
CA ASN A 181 -1.01 19.21 6.28
C ASN A 181 -0.86 19.35 4.75
N PRO A 182 0.02 20.23 4.22
CA PRO A 182 0.16 20.49 2.79
C PRO A 182 0.68 19.28 1.99
N ARG A 183 1.42 18.36 2.63
CA ARG A 183 2.13 17.27 1.94
C ARG A 183 1.32 15.97 1.83
N ALA A 184 0.18 15.87 2.53
CA ALA A 184 -0.77 14.76 2.38
C ALA A 184 -1.71 14.95 1.16
N ARG A 185 -1.80 16.18 0.61
CA ARG A 185 -2.56 16.46 -0.61
C ARG A 185 -1.74 16.11 -1.86
N LYS A 186 -1.70 14.82 -2.17
CA LYS A 186 -1.94 14.39 -3.56
C LYS A 186 -3.35 13.82 -3.75
N THR A 187 -4.26 14.07 -2.81
CA THR A 187 -5.69 14.12 -3.14
C THR A 187 -5.96 15.51 -3.69
N ASN A 188 -6.24 15.59 -4.98
CA ASN A 188 -6.82 16.79 -5.59
C ASN A 188 -7.95 17.28 -4.65
N PRO A 189 -7.97 18.54 -4.15
CA PRO A 189 -9.10 19.10 -3.38
C PRO A 189 -10.45 18.71 -3.96
N ARG A 190 -10.52 18.65 -5.29
CA ARG A 190 -11.71 18.28 -6.06
C ARG A 190 -12.14 16.82 -5.88
N SER A 191 -11.25 15.89 -5.51
CA SER A 191 -11.58 14.45 -5.37
C SER A 191 -12.08 14.03 -3.98
N GLN A 192 -12.18 14.97 -3.03
CA GLN A 192 -12.98 14.77 -1.82
C GLN A 192 -14.45 14.78 -2.22
N LEU A 193 -15.24 13.86 -1.66
CA LEU A 193 -16.68 13.85 -1.87
C LEU A 193 -17.25 15.13 -1.25
N PRO A 194 -17.89 16.01 -2.02
CA PRO A 194 -18.49 17.23 -1.50
C PRO A 194 -19.65 16.89 -0.58
N GLU A 195 -20.06 17.85 0.24
CA GLU A 195 -21.32 17.76 0.96
C GLU A 195 -22.48 17.69 -0.06
N PHE A 196 -23.41 16.78 0.18
CA PHE A 196 -24.57 16.53 -0.68
C PHE A 196 -25.75 16.15 0.22
N ASP A 197 -26.96 16.36 -0.27
CA ASP A 197 -28.18 16.08 0.46
C ASP A 197 -28.42 14.55 0.52
N ARG A 198 -28.03 13.98 1.66
CA ARG A 198 -28.18 12.56 1.97
C ARG A 198 -29.64 12.12 2.01
N GLU A 199 -30.55 12.97 2.47
CA GLU A 199 -31.98 12.64 2.57
C GLU A 199 -32.62 12.64 1.18
N ARG A 200 -32.25 13.60 0.34
CA ARG A 200 -32.66 13.63 -1.07
C ARG A 200 -32.14 12.42 -1.83
N PHE A 201 -30.86 12.06 -1.68
CA PHE A 201 -30.29 10.89 -2.34
C PHE A 201 -30.94 9.56 -1.91
N LYS A 202 -31.27 9.40 -0.63
CA LYS A 202 -32.05 8.23 -0.16
C LYS A 202 -33.44 8.21 -0.77
N SER A 203 -34.12 9.36 -0.79
CA SER A 203 -35.47 9.48 -1.36
C SER A 203 -35.48 9.14 -2.84
N THR A 204 -34.51 9.63 -3.62
CA THR A 204 -34.41 9.33 -5.06
C THR A 204 -34.13 7.85 -5.33
N TRP A 205 -33.23 7.22 -4.56
CA TRP A 205 -33.03 5.78 -4.66
C TRP A 205 -34.29 5.00 -4.29
N ASN A 206 -34.93 5.32 -3.16
CA ASN A 206 -36.08 4.56 -2.67
C ASN A 206 -37.27 4.65 -3.62
N CYS A 207 -37.55 5.83 -4.20
CA CYS A 207 -38.56 5.99 -5.24
C CYS A 207 -38.29 5.08 -6.44
N LYS A 208 -37.04 5.04 -6.93
CA LYS A 208 -36.66 4.14 -8.03
C LYS A 208 -36.75 2.68 -7.59
N ALA A 209 -36.32 2.36 -6.37
CA ALA A 209 -36.32 1.01 -5.86
C ALA A 209 -37.74 0.43 -5.77
N GLU A 210 -38.70 1.22 -5.29
CA GLU A 210 -40.12 0.86 -5.25
C GLU A 210 -40.68 0.67 -6.67
N LYS A 211 -40.38 1.58 -7.60
CA LYS A 211 -40.83 1.48 -9.00
C LYS A 211 -40.39 0.20 -9.69
N TYR A 212 -39.16 -0.27 -9.43
CA TYR A 212 -38.59 -1.48 -10.05
C TYR A 212 -38.67 -2.71 -9.14
N GLY A 213 -39.28 -2.59 -7.96
CA GLY A 213 -39.42 -3.67 -6.99
C GLY A 213 -38.11 -4.22 -6.44
N ILE A 214 -37.06 -3.39 -6.34
CA ILE A 214 -35.73 -3.73 -5.79
C ILE A 214 -35.55 -3.19 -4.35
N PRO A 215 -34.51 -3.59 -3.60
CA PRO A 215 -34.36 -3.21 -2.19
C PRO A 215 -34.18 -1.70 -1.95
N THR A 216 -34.97 -1.15 -1.03
CA THR A 216 -34.82 0.22 -0.49
C THR A 216 -33.71 0.28 0.56
N ILE A 217 -33.24 1.50 0.86
CA ILE A 217 -32.24 1.77 1.90
C ILE A 217 -32.82 2.64 3.01
N ARG A 218 -32.43 2.34 4.26
CA ARG A 218 -32.79 3.14 5.44
C ARG A 218 -31.73 4.20 5.77
N SER A 219 -30.47 3.89 5.47
CA SER A 219 -29.31 4.76 5.73
C SER A 219 -28.27 4.59 4.62
N ILE A 220 -27.38 5.57 4.50
CA ILE A 220 -26.21 5.49 3.64
C ILE A 220 -25.11 4.80 4.45
N THR A 221 -24.83 3.54 4.14
CA THR A 221 -23.77 2.75 4.76
C THR A 221 -22.39 3.15 4.22
N THR A 222 -21.33 2.71 4.90
CA THR A 222 -19.95 2.98 4.45
C THR A 222 -19.67 2.44 3.04
N THR A 223 -20.31 1.34 2.63
CA THR A 223 -20.19 0.77 1.28
C THR A 223 -20.86 1.66 0.22
N THR A 224 -22.03 2.21 0.52
CA THR A 224 -22.74 3.09 -0.41
C THR A 224 -22.05 4.45 -0.50
N GLU A 225 -21.53 5.00 0.61
CA GLU A 225 -20.67 6.20 0.59
C GLU A 225 -19.44 6.01 -0.28
N ALA A 226 -18.78 4.85 -0.19
CA ALA A 226 -17.65 4.52 -1.06
C ALA A 226 -18.05 4.43 -2.54
N GLY A 227 -19.26 3.94 -2.83
CA GLY A 227 -19.84 3.92 -4.18
C GLY A 227 -20.13 5.31 -4.72
N ILE A 228 -20.77 6.16 -3.93
CA ILE A 228 -21.07 7.58 -4.26
C ILE A 228 -19.76 8.33 -4.54
N LYS A 229 -18.73 8.10 -3.71
CA LYS A 229 -17.41 8.70 -3.90
C LYS A 229 -16.76 8.27 -5.22
N ARG A 230 -16.89 6.99 -5.60
CA ARG A 230 -16.40 6.49 -6.89
C ARG A 230 -17.11 7.16 -8.07
N LEU A 231 -18.45 7.26 -8.00
CA LEU A 231 -19.26 7.95 -9.02
C LEU A 231 -18.81 9.40 -9.20
N TRP A 232 -18.67 10.14 -8.10
CA TRP A 232 -18.22 11.53 -8.13
C TRP A 232 -16.81 11.67 -8.74
N GLN A 233 -15.88 10.77 -8.40
CA GLN A 233 -14.53 10.79 -8.93
C GLN A 233 -14.48 10.46 -10.44
N SER A 234 -15.25 9.48 -10.91
CA SER A 234 -15.38 9.19 -12.34
C SER A 234 -15.95 10.39 -13.10
N TYR A 235 -17.00 11.04 -12.57
CA TYR A 235 -17.60 12.23 -13.17
C TYR A 235 -16.59 13.39 -13.31
N LEU A 236 -15.84 13.69 -12.24
CA LEU A 236 -14.81 14.75 -12.29
C LEU A 236 -13.70 14.46 -13.29
N LYS A 237 -13.34 13.19 -13.46
CA LYS A 237 -12.36 12.77 -14.45
C LYS A 237 -12.90 13.04 -15.86
N GLN A 238 -14.14 12.67 -16.14
CA GLN A 238 -14.81 12.93 -17.41
C GLN A 238 -14.92 14.43 -17.71
N CYS A 239 -15.32 15.25 -16.73
CA CYS A 239 -15.35 16.70 -16.89
C CYS A 239 -13.99 17.27 -17.28
N LYS A 240 -12.91 16.76 -16.68
CA LYS A 240 -11.54 17.18 -17.02
C LYS A 240 -11.14 16.76 -18.45
N GLU A 241 -11.53 15.58 -18.89
CA GLU A 241 -11.25 15.07 -20.24
C GLU A 241 -12.04 15.84 -21.31
N LEU A 242 -13.30 16.17 -21.04
CA LEU A 242 -14.18 16.92 -21.94
C LEU A 242 -14.04 18.46 -21.84
N GLY A 243 -13.20 18.95 -20.92
CA GLY A 243 -13.02 20.38 -20.67
C GLY A 243 -14.25 21.11 -20.12
N ARG A 244 -15.17 20.39 -19.46
CA ARG A 244 -16.41 20.94 -18.89
C ARG A 244 -16.24 21.26 -17.41
N GLU A 245 -16.99 22.26 -16.93
CA GLU A 245 -17.05 22.55 -15.49
C GLU A 245 -17.94 21.51 -14.76
N PRO A 246 -17.51 20.99 -13.60
CA PRO A 246 -18.32 20.08 -12.80
C PRO A 246 -19.62 20.75 -12.33
N LYS A 247 -20.74 20.08 -12.53
CA LYS A 247 -22.04 20.47 -11.97
C LYS A 247 -22.10 20.19 -10.47
N ASP A 248 -23.13 20.74 -9.84
CA ASP A 248 -23.46 20.52 -8.44
C ASP A 248 -23.57 19.01 -8.07
N PRO A 249 -23.03 18.58 -6.92
CA PRO A 249 -23.01 17.17 -6.51
C PRO A 249 -24.39 16.52 -6.45
N ASP A 250 -25.39 17.22 -5.91
CA ASP A 250 -26.75 16.66 -5.82
C ASP A 250 -27.33 16.43 -7.21
N THR A 251 -27.07 17.33 -8.15
CA THR A 251 -27.56 17.22 -9.52
C THR A 251 -27.00 15.98 -10.21
N ILE A 252 -25.71 15.69 -10.03
CA ILE A 252 -25.05 14.53 -10.66
C ILE A 252 -25.42 13.23 -9.97
N LEU A 253 -25.40 13.18 -8.65
CA LEU A 253 -25.71 11.97 -7.90
C LEU A 253 -27.17 11.55 -8.10
N ASN A 254 -28.10 12.50 -8.01
CA ASN A 254 -29.52 12.21 -8.22
C ASN A 254 -29.81 11.97 -9.71
N GLY A 255 -29.23 12.73 -10.63
CA GLY A 255 -29.40 12.51 -12.07
C GLY A 255 -28.89 11.14 -12.53
N TYR A 256 -27.76 10.69 -11.99
CA TYR A 256 -27.26 9.34 -12.23
C TYR A 256 -28.25 8.28 -11.73
N ILE A 257 -28.76 8.42 -10.50
CA ILE A 257 -29.70 7.44 -9.95
C ILE A 257 -31.03 7.49 -10.69
N GLU A 258 -31.56 8.66 -11.02
CA GLU A 258 -32.90 8.85 -11.57
C GLU A 258 -32.98 8.59 -13.08
N HIS A 259 -31.98 9.02 -13.84
CA HIS A 259 -32.00 8.95 -15.30
C HIS A 259 -30.92 8.03 -15.88
N GLY A 260 -29.70 8.03 -15.31
CA GLY A 260 -28.59 7.24 -15.85
C GLY A 260 -28.71 5.74 -15.58
N TYR A 261 -28.95 5.35 -14.34
CA TYR A 261 -29.01 3.96 -13.93
C TYR A 261 -30.38 3.32 -14.15
N THR A 262 -30.43 2.23 -14.90
CA THR A 262 -31.62 1.39 -15.07
C THR A 262 -31.36 0.00 -14.50
N PRO A 263 -32.18 -0.47 -13.52
CA PRO A 263 -32.08 -1.83 -13.02
C PRO A 263 -32.28 -2.84 -14.15
N THR A 264 -31.38 -3.81 -14.25
CA THR A 264 -31.52 -4.92 -15.20
C THR A 264 -32.54 -5.94 -14.71
N ARG A 265 -33.13 -6.69 -15.64
CA ARG A 265 -34.02 -7.84 -15.32
C ARG A 265 -33.40 -8.77 -14.27
N TRP A 266 -32.12 -9.07 -14.42
CA TRP A 266 -31.33 -9.84 -13.45
C TRP A 266 -31.29 -9.20 -12.05
N SER A 267 -31.11 -7.88 -11.95
CA SER A 267 -31.10 -7.16 -10.67
C SER A 267 -32.45 -7.11 -9.99
N CYS A 268 -33.53 -7.20 -10.77
CA CYS A 268 -34.91 -7.23 -10.30
C CYS A 268 -35.38 -8.62 -9.81
N GLY A 269 -34.52 -9.64 -9.90
CA GLY A 269 -34.84 -11.00 -9.44
C GLY A 269 -35.07 -12.01 -10.55
N GLU A 270 -34.89 -11.66 -11.83
CA GLU A 270 -34.87 -12.63 -12.94
C GLU A 270 -33.53 -13.37 -13.01
N ASN A 271 -33.15 -13.99 -11.89
CA ASN A 271 -32.03 -14.88 -11.77
C ASN A 271 -32.51 -16.19 -11.12
N PRO A 272 -31.76 -17.31 -11.26
CA PRO A 272 -32.17 -18.61 -10.74
C PRO A 272 -32.51 -18.60 -9.24
N ASP A 273 -31.90 -17.69 -8.49
CA ASP A 273 -32.06 -17.57 -7.04
C ASP A 273 -33.21 -16.63 -6.62
N GLY A 274 -33.88 -15.93 -7.55
CA GLY A 274 -34.87 -14.89 -7.26
C GLY A 274 -34.32 -13.66 -6.51
N LYS A 275 -33.00 -13.51 -6.44
CA LYS A 275 -32.32 -12.50 -5.62
C LYS A 275 -32.44 -11.12 -6.22
N LYS A 276 -32.82 -10.14 -5.40
CA LYS A 276 -32.90 -8.74 -5.80
C LYS A 276 -31.69 -7.97 -5.30
N TYR A 277 -31.08 -7.18 -6.16
CA TYR A 277 -29.87 -6.43 -5.85
C TYR A 277 -30.19 -4.94 -5.65
N GLY A 278 -29.69 -4.38 -4.55
CA GLY A 278 -29.95 -2.99 -4.14
C GLY A 278 -28.96 -1.98 -4.72
N ILE A 279 -28.83 -0.83 -4.05
CA ILE A 279 -28.08 0.32 -4.56
C ILE A 279 -26.60 0.02 -4.89
N ASP A 280 -26.00 -0.97 -4.24
CA ASP A 280 -24.61 -1.36 -4.49
C ASP A 280 -24.38 -1.78 -5.95
N THR A 281 -25.36 -2.36 -6.65
CA THR A 281 -25.22 -2.67 -8.08
C THR A 281 -25.24 -1.43 -8.95
N ALA A 282 -26.01 -0.40 -8.57
CA ALA A 282 -26.02 0.89 -9.26
C ALA A 282 -24.68 1.61 -9.12
N LEU A 283 -23.99 1.41 -8.00
CA LEU A 283 -22.74 2.08 -7.67
C LEU A 283 -21.49 1.23 -7.93
N ARG A 284 -21.57 0.16 -8.73
CA ARG A 284 -20.39 -0.59 -9.19
C ARG A 284 -19.59 0.20 -10.21
N GLN A 285 -18.27 0.10 -10.16
CA GLN A 285 -17.38 0.87 -11.05
C GLN A 285 -17.72 0.64 -12.53
N GLU A 286 -17.93 -0.62 -12.93
CA GLU A 286 -18.32 -0.99 -14.29
C GLU A 286 -19.60 -0.28 -14.76
N LYS A 287 -20.60 -0.13 -13.88
CA LYS A 287 -21.87 0.54 -14.22
C LYS A 287 -21.72 2.06 -14.28
N ILE A 288 -20.95 2.62 -13.35
CA ILE A 288 -20.63 4.04 -13.32
C ILE A 288 -19.94 4.44 -14.64
N ASP A 289 -18.89 3.71 -15.02
CA ASP A 289 -18.11 4.03 -16.20
C ASP A 289 -18.89 3.77 -17.50
N GLN A 290 -19.74 2.73 -17.52
CA GLN A 290 -20.65 2.48 -18.65
C GLN A 290 -21.63 3.64 -18.87
N ILE A 291 -22.27 4.14 -17.81
CA ILE A 291 -23.29 5.19 -17.93
C ILE A 291 -22.64 6.54 -18.23
N LEU A 292 -21.59 6.92 -17.49
CA LEU A 292 -20.89 8.18 -17.75
C LEU A 292 -20.22 8.18 -19.13
N GLY A 293 -19.66 7.06 -19.57
CA GLY A 293 -19.06 6.93 -20.90
C GLY A 293 -20.07 6.96 -22.05
N ALA A 294 -21.33 6.58 -21.81
CA ALA A 294 -22.39 6.62 -22.81
C ALA A 294 -22.94 8.03 -23.07
N ASP A 295 -22.81 8.95 -22.10
CA ASP A 295 -23.24 10.36 -22.19
C ASP A 295 -22.19 11.28 -22.86
N SER A 296 -21.20 10.71 -23.56
CA SER A 296 -20.11 11.44 -24.27
C SER A 296 -20.40 11.65 -25.75
#